data_AF-A0A4V2JBP6-F1
#
_entry.id   AF-A0A4V2JBP6-F1
#
_cell.length_a   1.000
_cell.length_b   1.000
_cell.length_c   1.000
_cell.angle_alpha   90.00
_cell.angle_beta   90.00
_cell.angle_gamma   90.00
#
_symmetry.space_group_name_H-M   'P 1'
#
loop_
_entity.id
_entity.type
_entity.pdbx_description
1 polymer ?
#
loop_
_entity_poly.entity_id
_entity_poly.type
_entity_poly.pdbx_seq_one_letter_code
_entity_poly.pdbx_strand_id
1 'polypeptide(L)'
;MARTIDQQIAEAQARLARLRTRAKASETRRKIIVGSVLTTEALRDPKIARWMAATLRKNVTREVDQKELVGLLAELDAKAQSAGTGEP
;
A
#
# COMPACT_ATOMS: atom_id res chain seq x y z
N MET A 1 -31.24 32.63 -19.48
CA MET A 1 -30.63 33.30 -18.32
C MET A 1 -29.24 32.72 -18.12
N ALA A 2 -28.20 33.55 -18.05
CA ALA A 2 -26.84 33.08 -17.76
C ALA A 2 -26.77 32.57 -16.31
N ARG A 3 -26.00 31.50 -16.06
CA ARG A 3 -25.82 30.95 -14.71
C ARG A 3 -25.23 32.02 -13.81
N THR A 4 -25.74 32.14 -12.58
CA THR A 4 -25.17 33.08 -11.60
C THR A 4 -23.75 32.66 -11.23
N ILE A 5 -22.95 33.60 -10.74
CA ILE A 5 -21.56 33.32 -10.33
C ILE A 5 -21.53 32.20 -9.28
N ASP A 6 -22.46 32.19 -8.33
CA ASP A 6 -22.58 31.13 -7.33
C ASP A 6 -22.85 29.75 -7.93
N GLN A 7 -23.70 29.67 -8.96
CA GLN A 7 -23.97 28.42 -9.67
C GLN A 7 -22.72 27.92 -10.42
N GLN A 8 -21.95 28.83 -11.02
CA GLN A 8 -20.70 28.48 -11.69
C GLN A 8 -19.64 27.99 -10.69
N ILE A 9 -19.55 28.62 -9.52
CA ILE A 9 -18.66 28.20 -8.42
C ILE A 9 -19.07 26.81 -7.92
N ALA A 10 -20.37 26.58 -7.69
CA ALA A 10 -20.87 25.29 -7.21
C ALA A 10 -20.57 24.15 -8.21
N GLU A 11 -20.74 24.39 -9.51
CA GLU A 11 -20.43 23.41 -10.55
C GLU A 11 -18.92 23.11 -10.64
N ALA A 12 -18.08 24.15 -10.55
CA ALA A 12 -16.63 23.99 -10.53
C ALA A 12 -16.16 23.19 -9.30
N GLN A 13 -16.70 23.47 -8.12
CA GLN A 13 -16.42 22.73 -6.89
C GLN A 13 -16.87 21.26 -7.00
N ALA A 14 -18.06 21.01 -7.55
CA ALA A 14 -18.56 19.65 -7.77
C ALA A 14 -17.66 18.87 -8.75
N ARG A 15 -17.21 19.52 -9.82
CA ARG A 15 -16.28 18.91 -10.78
C ARG A 15 -14.93 18.62 -10.14
N LEU A 16 -14.40 19.53 -9.34
CA LEU A 16 -13.15 19.34 -8.60
C LEU A 16 -13.26 18.18 -7.61
N ALA A 17 -14.36 18.08 -6.86
CA ALA A 17 -14.61 16.99 -5.93
C ALA A 17 -14.61 15.63 -6.64
N ARG A 18 -15.29 15.51 -7.77
CA ARG A 18 -15.32 14.28 -8.59
C ARG A 18 -13.92 13.89 -9.08
N LEU A 19 -13.15 14.86 -9.58
CA LEU A 19 -11.77 14.61 -10.04
C LEU A 19 -10.87 14.14 -8.89
N ARG A 20 -10.97 14.76 -7.71
CA ARG A 20 -10.23 14.34 -6.51
C ARG A 20 -10.61 12.93 -6.09
N THR A 21 -11.89 12.58 -6.08
CA THR A 21 -12.36 11.22 -5.78
C THR A 21 -11.80 10.20 -6.77
N ARG A 22 -11.83 10.49 -8.07
CA ARG A 22 -11.25 9.62 -9.11
C ARG A 22 -9.75 9.44 -8.94
N ALA A 23 -9.03 10.52 -8.60
CA ALA A 23 -7.59 10.47 -8.35
C ALA A 23 -7.26 9.59 -7.14
N LYS A 24 -7.96 9.77 -6.01
CA LYS A 24 -7.81 8.92 -4.82
C LYS A 24 -8.11 7.46 -5.13
N ALA A 25 -9.19 7.17 -5.87
CA ALA A 25 -9.53 5.80 -6.26
C ALA A 25 -8.42 5.13 -7.11
N SER A 26 -7.84 5.89 -8.04
CA SER A 26 -6.71 5.42 -8.86
C SER A 26 -5.46 5.17 -8.01
N GLU A 27 -5.16 6.06 -7.07
CA GLU A 27 -4.03 5.92 -6.15
C GLU A 27 -4.19 4.69 -5.24
N THR A 28 -5.37 4.51 -4.64
CA THR A 28 -5.69 3.32 -3.83
C THR A 28 -5.54 2.04 -4.65
N ARG A 29 -6.07 2.01 -5.87
CA ARG A 29 -5.91 0.87 -6.77
C ARG A 29 -4.45 0.55 -7.04
N ARG A 30 -3.63 1.57 -7.32
CA ARG A 30 -2.19 1.40 -7.56
C ARG A 30 -1.49 0.82 -6.33
N LYS A 31 -1.79 1.32 -5.13
CA LYS A 31 -1.22 0.80 -3.87
C LYS A 31 -1.56 -0.67 -3.65
N ILE A 32 -2.80 -1.06 -3.93
CA ILE A 32 -3.24 -2.47 -3.83
C ILE A 32 -2.48 -3.36 -4.82
N ILE A 33 -2.40 -2.96 -6.09
CA ILE A 33 -1.70 -3.75 -7.13
C ILE A 33 -0.22 -3.92 -6.77
N VAL A 34 0.46 -2.81 -6.46
CA VAL A 34 1.89 -2.84 -6.14
C VAL A 34 2.14 -3.63 -4.85
N GLY A 35 1.34 -3.41 -3.81
CA GLY A 35 1.44 -4.15 -2.55
C GLY A 35 1.25 -5.66 -2.74
N SER A 36 0.25 -6.07 -3.53
CA SER A 36 0.01 -7.48 -3.83
C SER A 36 1.20 -8.13 -4.54
N VAL A 37 1.71 -7.50 -5.60
CA VAL A 37 2.85 -8.04 -6.37
C VAL A 37 4.09 -8.13 -5.50
N LEU A 38 4.42 -7.07 -4.76
CA LEU A 38 5.59 -7.04 -3.89
C LEU A 38 5.52 -8.08 -2.77
N THR A 39 4.33 -8.27 -2.19
CA THR A 39 4.12 -9.30 -1.16
C THR A 39 4.36 -10.69 -1.71
N THR A 40 3.83 -11.01 -2.90
CA THR A 40 4.06 -12.30 -3.55
C THR A 40 5.53 -12.53 -3.87
N GLU A 41 6.23 -11.52 -4.41
CA GLU A 41 7.65 -11.64 -4.73
C GLU A 41 8.52 -11.76 -3.48
N ALA A 42 8.18 -11.06 -2.40
CA ALA A 42 8.86 -11.20 -1.12
C ALA A 42 8.75 -12.63 -0.55
N LEU A 43 7.62 -13.33 -0.76
CA LEU A 43 7.47 -14.72 -0.33
C LEU A 43 8.23 -15.73 -1.23
N ARG A 44 8.75 -15.30 -2.38
CA ARG A 44 9.54 -16.13 -3.31
C ARG A 44 11.04 -15.99 -3.08
N ASP A 45 11.52 -14.81 -2.75
CA ASP A 45 12.94 -14.51 -2.53
C ASP A 45 13.24 -14.18 -1.04
N PRO A 46 14.05 -15.00 -0.35
CA PRO A 46 14.45 -14.76 1.04
C PRO A 46 15.10 -13.39 1.32
N LYS A 47 15.84 -12.83 0.36
CA LYS A 47 16.49 -11.53 0.50
C LYS A 47 15.45 -10.41 0.51
N ILE A 48 14.47 -10.49 -0.39
CA ILE A 48 13.36 -9.53 -0.47
C ILE A 48 12.48 -9.68 0.78
N ALA A 49 12.21 -10.92 1.23
CA ALA A 49 11.47 -11.18 2.46
C ALA A 49 12.09 -10.47 3.67
N ARG A 50 13.40 -10.61 3.85
CA ARG A 50 14.16 -9.98 4.94
C ARG A 50 14.10 -8.46 4.87
N TRP A 51 14.32 -7.89 3.69
CA TRP A 51 14.26 -6.44 3.48
C TRP A 51 12.86 -5.89 3.76
N MET A 52 11.81 -6.58 3.29
CA MET A 52 10.42 -6.17 3.48
C MET A 52 10.03 -6.21 4.95
N ALA A 53 10.35 -7.29 5.67
CA ALA A 53 10.06 -7.40 7.11
C ALA A 53 10.74 -6.29 7.92
N ALA A 54 12.02 -6.01 7.64
CA ALA A 54 12.75 -4.91 8.29
C ALA A 54 12.14 -3.53 7.97
N THR A 55 11.75 -3.32 6.71
CA THR A 55 11.12 -2.07 6.26
C THR A 55 9.75 -1.84 6.89
N LEU A 56 8.92 -2.89 7.00
CA LEU A 56 7.62 -2.82 7.65
C LEU A 56 7.77 -2.52 9.15
N ARG A 57 8.68 -3.20 9.85
CA ARG A 57 8.96 -2.94 11.27
C ARG A 57 9.45 -1.52 11.55
N LYS A 58 10.22 -0.95 10.63
CA LYS A 58 10.74 0.43 10.76
C LYS A 58 9.66 1.49 10.52
N ASN A 59 8.79 1.29 9.53
CA ASN A 59 7.89 2.35 9.05
C ASN A 59 6.45 2.24 9.56
N VAL A 60 6.01 1.06 10.02
CA VAL A 60 4.66 0.87 10.55
C VAL A 60 4.68 1.13 12.05
N THR A 61 4.27 2.33 12.44
CA THR A 61 4.36 2.82 13.82
C THR A 61 3.04 2.77 14.59
N ARG A 62 1.91 2.63 13.90
CA ARG A 62 0.59 2.56 14.53
C ARG A 62 0.31 1.14 15.02
N GLU A 63 -0.06 0.99 16.28
CA GLU A 63 -0.31 -0.33 16.89
C GLU A 63 -1.36 -1.16 16.14
N VAL A 64 -2.42 -0.52 15.63
CA VAL A 64 -3.48 -1.22 14.87
C VAL A 64 -2.89 -1.84 13.60
N ASP A 65 -2.07 -1.08 12.87
CA ASP A 65 -1.45 -1.51 11.63
C ASP A 65 -0.37 -2.58 11.92
N GLN A 66 0.36 -2.46 13.03
CA GLN A 66 1.30 -3.48 13.49
C GLN A 66 0.61 -4.81 13.80
N LYS A 67 -0.56 -4.77 14.46
CA LYS A 67 -1.35 -5.97 14.79
C LYS A 67 -1.87 -6.68 13.54
N GLU A 68 -2.32 -5.93 12.52
CA GLU A 68 -2.72 -6.51 11.25
C GLU A 68 -1.57 -7.24 10.53
N LEU A 69 -0.35 -6.71 10.61
CA LEU A 69 0.80 -7.24 9.88
C LEU A 69 1.50 -8.42 10.56
N VAL A 70 1.09 -8.83 11.76
CA VAL A 70 1.75 -9.93 12.51
C VAL A 70 1.86 -11.21 11.69
N GLY A 71 0.77 -11.60 11.02
CA GLY A 71 0.75 -12.81 10.19
C GLY A 71 1.73 -12.73 9.01
N LEU A 72 1.70 -11.61 8.28
CA LEU A 72 2.59 -11.39 7.14
C LEU A 72 4.06 -11.34 7.57
N LEU A 73 4.37 -10.69 8.69
CA LEU A 73 5.74 -10.62 9.21
C LEU A 73 6.27 -12.02 9.57
N ALA A 74 5.44 -12.90 10.12
CA ALA A 74 5.83 -14.27 10.41
C ALA A 74 6.18 -15.07 9.14
N GLU A 75 5.36 -14.94 8.08
CA GLU A 75 5.63 -15.57 6.78
C GLU A 75 6.94 -15.05 6.15
N LEU A 76 7.15 -13.73 6.19
CA LEU A 76 8.35 -13.10 5.67
C LEU A 76 9.60 -13.53 6.45
N ASP A 77 9.52 -13.65 7.78
CA ASP A 77 10.63 -14.12 8.60
C ASP A 77 10.96 -15.59 8.31
N ALA A 78 9.95 -16.45 8.20
CA ALA A 78 10.14 -17.86 7.86
C ALA A 78 10.84 -18.00 6.51
N LYS A 79 10.41 -17.21 5.51
CA LYS A 79 11.05 -17.18 4.20
C LYS A 79 12.46 -16.60 4.25
N ALA A 80 12.71 -15.57 5.04
CA ALA A 80 14.03 -14.98 5.22
C ALA A 80 15.04 -15.92 5.91
N GLN A 81 14.54 -16.85 6.72
CA GLN A 81 15.32 -17.88 7.40
C GLN A 81 15.63 -19.07 6.48
N SER A 82 14.77 -19.38 5.50
CA SER A 82 14.99 -20.50 4.57
C SER A 82 16.22 -20.34 3.68
N ALA A 83 16.75 -19.11 3.53
CA ALA A 83 18.05 -18.87 2.89
C ALA A 83 19.26 -19.28 3.75
N GLY A 84 19.09 -19.46 5.07
CA GLY A 84 20.16 -19.91 5.96
C GLY A 84 20.38 -21.43 5.96
N THR A 85 19.46 -22.19 5.38
CA THR A 85 19.47 -23.67 5.35
C THR A 85 19.90 -24.27 4.02
N GLY A 86 20.35 -23.46 3.07
CA GLY A 86 20.68 -23.91 1.72
C GLY A 86 21.77 -23.08 1.06
N GLU A 87 23.00 -23.22 1.53
CA GLU A 87 24.22 -23.06 0.72
C GLU A 87 25.40 -23.75 1.45
N PRO A 88 26.06 -24.77 0.84
CA PRO A 88 27.46 -25.09 1.09
C PRO A 88 28.40 -24.09 0.43
#